data_AF-A0A946Y419-F1
#
_entry.id   AF-A0A946Y419-F1
#
_cell.length_a   1.000
_cell.length_b   1.000
_cell.length_c   1.000
_cell.angle_alpha   90.00
_cell.angle_beta   90.00
_cell.angle_gamma   90.00
#
_symmetry.space_group_name_H-M   'P 1'
#
loop_
_entity.id
_entity.type
_entity.pdbx_description
1 polymer ?
#
loop_
_entity_poly.entity_id
_entity_poly.type
_entity_poly.pdbx_seq_one_letter_code
_entity_poly.pdbx_strand_id
1 'polypeptide(L)'
;MLQYHSRRHKYLMAESEQAIWDTAQRKSNHEARIAKQLLDDSKFYGDWESRHAQLVLPVAEERRPTPQVLKLRDIDVGLVHRQALIDHIRLKKVAGRERDRLFQSFYGPRATTNAILIEHKQYMLAVSSWVSSQHILDVMQDPISIKLTNMYKVLFDKYFELYCFVAAGADDDSACRDAAAIMMQDAQRRAKDVRNRIKNEKPARGISDVERQAMLAQTGRYPVMDYMVG
;
A
#
# COMPACT_ATOMS: atom_id res chain seq x y z
N MET A 1 -12.13 20.16 10.37
CA MET A 1 -12.34 19.10 11.37
C MET A 1 -12.89 17.90 10.62
N LEU A 2 -12.16 16.78 10.58
CA LEU A 2 -12.62 15.57 9.89
C LEU A 2 -13.93 15.09 10.53
N GLN A 3 -14.94 14.80 9.70
CA GLN A 3 -16.18 14.20 10.17
C GLN A 3 -16.06 12.68 10.02
N TYR A 4 -15.96 11.96 11.15
CA TYR A 4 -16.04 10.50 11.13
C TYR A 4 -17.50 10.06 11.03
N HIS A 5 -17.77 9.16 10.09
CA HIS A 5 -19.13 8.70 9.77
C HIS A 5 -19.68 7.65 10.74
N SER A 6 -18.83 7.02 11.54
CA SER A 6 -19.22 6.03 12.55
C SER A 6 -18.14 5.85 13.62
N ARG A 7 -18.50 5.21 14.74
CA ARG A 7 -17.53 4.83 15.78
C ARG A 7 -16.43 3.92 15.22
N ARG A 8 -16.78 2.98 14.35
CA ARG A 8 -15.83 2.11 13.65
C ARG A 8 -14.87 2.88 12.77
N HIS A 9 -15.37 3.86 12.02
CA HIS A 9 -14.53 4.71 11.18
C HIS A 9 -13.51 5.46 12.03
N LYS A 10 -13.93 6.02 13.18
CA LYS A 10 -13.02 6.66 14.13
C LYS A 10 -11.95 5.69 14.66
N TYR A 11 -12.31 4.44 14.98
CA TYR A 11 -11.34 3.45 15.45
C TYR A 11 -10.35 3.04 14.37
N LEU A 12 -10.80 2.81 13.13
CA LEU A 12 -9.91 2.54 12.00
C LEU A 12 -8.90 3.68 11.82
N MET A 13 -9.34 4.93 11.90
CA MET A 13 -8.43 6.08 11.81
C MET A 13 -7.44 6.16 12.96
N ALA A 14 -7.86 5.86 14.19
CA ALA A 14 -6.98 5.83 15.35
C ALA A 14 -5.90 4.73 15.24
N GLU A 15 -6.29 3.52 14.83
CA GLU A 15 -5.34 2.43 14.56
C GLU A 15 -4.39 2.77 13.42
N SER A 16 -4.89 3.43 12.37
CA SER A 16 -4.07 3.88 11.25
C SER A 16 -3.02 4.92 11.65
N GLU A 17 -3.39 5.86 12.53
CA GLU A 17 -2.49 6.87 13.06
C GLU A 17 -1.45 6.24 13.98
N GLN A 18 -1.86 5.32 14.88
CA GLN A 18 -0.94 4.57 15.74
C GLN A 18 0.09 3.79 14.91
N ALA A 19 -0.34 3.14 13.83
CA ALA A 19 0.56 2.42 12.93
C ALA A 19 1.65 3.31 12.31
N ILE A 20 1.32 4.57 12.00
CA ILE A 20 2.27 5.55 11.47
C ILE A 20 3.25 5.98 12.55
N TRP A 21 2.75 6.28 13.76
CA TRP A 21 3.61 6.59 14.91
C TRP A 21 4.60 5.46 15.19
N ASP A 22 4.11 4.22 15.29
CA ASP A 22 4.95 3.05 15.53
C ASP A 22 5.98 2.87 14.42
N THR A 23 5.58 3.07 13.16
CA THR A 23 6.48 2.97 12.01
C THR A 23 7.54 4.06 12.02
N ALA A 24 7.21 5.27 12.43
CA ALA A 24 8.17 6.36 12.58
C ALA A 24 9.23 6.08 13.66
N GLN A 25 8.93 5.28 14.69
CA GLN A 25 9.90 4.92 15.73
C GLN A 25 10.86 3.80 15.32
N ARG A 26 10.57 3.05 14.25
CA ARG A 26 11.41 1.92 13.80
C ARG A 26 12.78 2.40 13.29
N LYS A 27 13.75 1.47 13.24
CA LYS A 27 15.05 1.68 12.59
C LYS A 27 14.83 2.20 11.17
N SER A 28 15.69 3.13 10.74
CA SER A 28 15.53 3.90 9.50
C SER A 28 15.47 3.02 8.24
N ASN A 29 14.27 2.57 7.88
CA ASN A 29 13.92 2.03 6.58
C ASN A 29 13.15 3.08 5.76
N HIS A 30 12.65 2.69 4.60
CA HIS A 30 11.98 3.63 3.70
C HIS A 30 10.64 4.10 4.26
N GLU A 31 9.84 3.17 4.78
CA GLU A 31 8.54 3.43 5.38
C GLU A 31 8.66 4.33 6.62
N ALA A 32 9.65 4.07 7.49
CA ALA A 32 9.92 4.88 8.69
C ALA A 32 10.27 6.33 8.33
N ARG A 33 11.02 6.56 7.25
CA ARG A 33 11.35 7.92 6.79
C ARG A 33 10.10 8.65 6.26
N ILE A 34 9.24 7.97 5.51
CA ILE A 34 7.98 8.54 5.04
C ILE A 34 7.06 8.85 6.23
N ALA A 35 6.94 7.94 7.19
CA ALA A 35 6.12 8.14 8.38
C ALA A 35 6.59 9.35 9.20
N LYS A 36 7.91 9.51 9.41
CA LYS A 36 8.48 10.71 10.05
C LYS A 36 8.13 11.98 9.28
N GLN A 37 8.38 12.00 7.97
CA GLN A 37 8.07 13.16 7.14
C GLN A 37 6.58 13.50 7.13
N LEU A 38 5.70 12.49 7.21
CA LEU A 38 4.26 12.69 7.33
C LEU A 38 3.89 13.35 8.65
N LEU A 39 4.47 12.91 9.76
CA LEU A 39 4.19 13.47 11.10
C LEU A 39 4.81 14.86 11.30
N ASP A 40 5.94 15.14 10.64
CA ASP A 40 6.64 16.44 10.74
C ASP A 40 5.96 17.55 9.91
N ASP A 41 5.15 17.21 8.89
CA ASP A 41 4.45 18.17 8.02
C ASP A 41 2.94 18.11 8.23
N SER A 42 2.39 19.12 8.92
CA SER A 42 0.96 19.21 9.26
C SER A 42 0.02 19.25 8.05
N LYS A 43 0.46 19.85 6.94
CA LYS A 43 -0.34 19.89 5.71
C LYS A 43 -0.37 18.51 5.07
N PHE A 44 0.79 17.86 5.03
CA PHE A 44 0.91 16.52 4.46
C PHE A 44 0.15 15.48 5.32
N TYR A 45 0.21 15.62 6.64
CA TYR A 45 -0.61 14.86 7.58
C TYR A 45 -2.11 15.03 7.29
N GLY A 46 -2.60 16.27 7.17
CA GLY A 46 -4.01 16.53 6.89
C GLY A 46 -4.50 15.98 5.54
N ASP A 47 -3.64 16.01 4.52
CA ASP A 47 -3.91 15.38 3.21
C ASP A 47 -4.02 13.85 3.32
N TRP A 48 -3.12 13.23 4.08
CA TRP A 48 -3.19 11.80 4.38
C TRP A 48 -4.43 11.46 5.17
N GLU A 49 -4.71 12.15 6.27
CA GLU A 49 -5.85 11.90 7.15
C GLU A 49 -7.16 11.93 6.34
N SER A 50 -7.36 12.98 5.53
CA SER A 50 -8.55 13.16 4.70
C SER A 50 -8.69 12.05 3.66
N ARG A 51 -7.60 11.69 2.97
CA ARG A 51 -7.63 10.64 1.94
C ARG A 51 -7.81 9.26 2.55
N HIS A 52 -7.11 8.98 3.64
CA HIS A 52 -7.13 7.69 4.31
C HIS A 52 -8.51 7.42 4.92
N ALA A 53 -9.13 8.43 5.52
CA ALA A 53 -10.52 8.34 6.00
C ALA A 53 -11.48 7.91 4.88
N GLN A 54 -11.34 8.47 3.67
CA GLN A 54 -12.15 8.06 2.52
C GLN A 54 -11.82 6.62 2.05
N LEU A 55 -10.56 6.21 2.14
CA LEU A 55 -10.16 4.83 1.80
C LEU A 55 -10.76 3.81 2.77
N VAL A 56 -10.77 4.09 4.08
CA VAL A 56 -11.25 3.13 5.10
C VAL A 56 -12.75 3.22 5.38
N LEU A 57 -13.45 4.23 4.85
CA LEU A 57 -14.89 4.38 5.02
C LEU A 57 -15.69 3.14 4.55
N PRO A 58 -15.44 2.55 3.37
CA PRO A 58 -16.12 1.31 2.97
C PRO A 58 -15.84 0.12 3.90
N VAL A 59 -14.67 0.09 4.55
CA VAL A 59 -14.36 -0.92 5.58
C VAL A 59 -15.21 -0.66 6.82
N ALA A 60 -15.33 0.60 7.23
CA ALA A 60 -16.13 0.99 8.39
C ALA A 60 -17.63 0.69 8.23
N GLU A 61 -18.16 0.76 7.01
CA GLU A 61 -19.56 0.48 6.70
C GLU A 61 -19.91 -1.01 6.79
N GLU A 62 -18.93 -1.89 6.57
CA GLU A 62 -19.13 -3.33 6.72
C GLU A 62 -19.33 -3.72 8.19
N ARG A 63 -20.40 -4.45 8.48
CA ARG A 63 -20.75 -4.86 9.85
C ARG A 63 -20.07 -6.15 10.32
N ARG A 64 -19.58 -6.96 9.38
CA ARG A 64 -19.01 -8.28 9.67
C ARG A 64 -17.49 -8.24 9.44
N PRO A 65 -16.68 -8.91 10.29
CA PRO A 65 -15.23 -8.87 10.16
C PRO A 65 -14.71 -9.40 8.81
N THR A 66 -15.34 -10.45 8.27
CA THR A 66 -14.91 -11.03 6.98
C THR A 66 -15.03 -10.03 5.81
N PRO A 67 -16.19 -9.41 5.54
CA PRO A 67 -16.29 -8.32 4.56
C PRO A 67 -15.31 -7.16 4.80
N GLN A 68 -15.10 -6.75 6.06
CA GLN A 68 -14.12 -5.69 6.39
C GLN A 68 -12.72 -6.05 5.88
N VAL A 69 -12.25 -7.26 6.19
CA VAL A 69 -10.96 -7.76 5.71
C VAL A 69 -10.89 -7.79 4.19
N LEU A 70 -11.94 -8.26 3.51
CA LEU A 70 -11.96 -8.31 2.05
C LEU A 70 -11.89 -6.91 1.42
N LYS A 71 -12.56 -5.91 2.00
CA LYS A 71 -12.44 -4.51 1.59
C LYS A 71 -11.03 -3.96 1.82
N LEU A 72 -10.43 -4.28 2.96
CA LEU A 72 -9.08 -3.83 3.31
C LEU A 72 -8.02 -4.42 2.37
N ARG A 73 -8.16 -5.70 2.03
CA ARG A 73 -7.37 -6.37 0.98
C ARG A 73 -7.47 -5.69 -0.39
N ASP A 74 -8.67 -5.29 -0.81
CA ASP A 74 -8.87 -4.58 -2.08
C ASP A 74 -8.20 -3.20 -2.06
N ILE A 75 -8.25 -2.50 -0.91
CA ILE A 75 -7.52 -1.24 -0.68
C ILE A 75 -6.02 -1.47 -0.83
N ASP A 76 -5.46 -2.50 -0.19
CA ASP A 76 -4.03 -2.83 -0.30
C ASP A 76 -3.56 -3.08 -1.73
N VAL A 77 -4.36 -3.80 -2.53
CA VAL A 77 -4.06 -4.02 -3.95
C VAL A 77 -3.98 -2.69 -4.69
N GLY A 78 -4.91 -1.76 -4.44
CA GLY A 78 -4.88 -0.42 -5.04
C GLY A 78 -3.68 0.41 -4.59
N LEU A 79 -3.30 0.30 -3.32
CA LEU A 79 -2.13 0.99 -2.76
C LEU A 79 -0.81 0.46 -3.33
N VAL A 80 -0.71 -0.85 -3.58
CA VAL A 80 0.44 -1.46 -4.28
C VAL A 80 0.59 -0.85 -5.67
N HIS A 81 -0.50 -0.73 -6.43
CA HIS A 81 -0.46 -0.11 -7.77
C HIS A 81 -0.02 1.34 -7.70
N ARG A 82 -0.54 2.09 -6.72
CA ARG A 82 -0.21 3.50 -6.55
C ARG A 82 1.26 3.72 -6.17
N GLN A 83 1.90 2.71 -5.58
CA GLN A 83 3.31 2.78 -5.18
C GLN A 83 4.29 2.41 -6.30
N ALA A 84 3.85 1.61 -7.27
CA ALA A 84 4.73 0.88 -8.18
C ALA A 84 5.67 1.76 -9.02
N LEU A 85 5.20 2.91 -9.53
CA LEU A 85 6.02 3.78 -10.36
C LEU A 85 7.24 4.34 -9.60
N ILE A 86 7.01 4.91 -8.41
CA ILE A 86 8.09 5.48 -7.61
C ILE A 86 8.96 4.38 -6.98
N ASP A 87 8.37 3.25 -6.57
CA ASP A 87 9.13 2.10 -6.11
C ASP A 87 10.09 1.59 -7.21
N HIS A 88 9.62 1.49 -8.46
CA HIS A 88 10.45 1.12 -9.60
C HIS A 88 11.59 2.11 -9.82
N ILE A 89 11.28 3.41 -9.88
CA ILE A 89 12.28 4.47 -10.05
C ILE A 89 13.35 4.40 -8.96
N ARG A 90 12.95 4.23 -7.69
CA ARG A 90 13.87 4.16 -6.55
C ARG A 90 14.75 2.91 -6.62
N LEU A 91 14.14 1.74 -6.78
CA LEU A 91 14.85 0.46 -6.71
C LEU A 91 15.79 0.25 -7.88
N LYS A 92 15.41 0.73 -9.07
CA LYS A 92 16.23 0.67 -10.29
C LYS A 92 17.13 1.88 -10.48
N LYS A 93 17.04 2.89 -9.61
CA LYS A 93 17.79 4.15 -9.69
C LYS A 93 17.61 4.86 -11.03
N VAL A 94 16.39 4.80 -11.59
CA VAL A 94 16.06 5.43 -12.88
C VAL A 94 16.19 6.94 -12.76
N ALA A 95 17.03 7.55 -13.59
CA ALA A 95 17.40 8.95 -13.49
C ALA A 95 17.52 9.63 -14.86
N GLY A 96 17.59 10.98 -14.84
CA GLY A 96 17.78 11.79 -16.05
C GLY A 96 16.74 11.50 -17.14
N ARG A 97 17.21 11.32 -18.38
CA ARG A 97 16.37 11.12 -19.57
C ARG A 97 15.49 9.87 -19.49
N GLU A 98 15.95 8.81 -18.82
CA GLU A 98 15.18 7.58 -18.66
C GLU A 98 13.95 7.82 -17.77
N ARG A 99 14.13 8.52 -16.65
CA ARG A 99 13.03 8.94 -15.77
C ARG A 99 12.05 9.83 -16.51
N ASP A 100 12.55 10.78 -17.29
CA ASP A 100 11.69 11.72 -18.01
C ASP A 100 10.87 11.00 -19.08
N ARG A 101 11.45 10.04 -19.83
CA ARG A 101 10.73 9.17 -20.76
C ARG A 101 9.67 8.32 -20.07
N LEU A 102 9.98 7.77 -18.90
CA LEU A 102 9.03 6.99 -18.11
C LEU A 102 7.84 7.87 -17.68
N PHE A 103 8.07 9.06 -17.15
CA PHE A 103 6.96 9.96 -16.82
C PHE A 103 6.18 10.42 -18.07
N GLN A 104 6.83 10.57 -19.22
CA GLN A 104 6.12 10.89 -20.47
C GLN A 104 5.21 9.75 -20.94
N SER A 105 5.56 8.48 -20.69
CA SER A 105 4.69 7.35 -21.07
C SER A 105 3.43 7.27 -20.20
N PHE A 106 3.49 7.71 -18.93
CA PHE A 106 2.34 7.71 -18.02
C PHE A 106 1.51 9.00 -18.05
N TYR A 107 2.13 10.17 -18.24
CA TYR A 107 1.47 11.49 -18.10
C TYR A 107 1.52 12.36 -19.36
N GLY A 108 2.18 11.89 -20.43
CA GLY A 108 2.34 12.60 -21.69
C GLY A 108 3.49 13.63 -21.70
N PRO A 109 3.78 14.25 -22.87
CA PRO A 109 5.00 15.02 -23.11
C PRO A 109 5.09 16.39 -22.38
N ARG A 110 3.94 16.96 -22.00
CA ARG A 110 3.83 18.38 -21.58
C ARG A 110 3.76 18.60 -20.07
N ALA A 111 3.79 17.55 -19.25
CA ALA A 111 3.46 17.63 -17.82
C ALA A 111 4.54 17.09 -16.87
N THR A 112 5.75 16.79 -17.34
CA THR A 112 6.71 15.93 -16.62
C THR A 112 7.09 16.44 -15.22
N THR A 113 7.46 17.72 -15.05
CA THR A 113 7.92 18.22 -13.73
C THR A 113 6.80 18.28 -12.68
N ASN A 114 5.62 18.79 -13.05
CA ASN A 114 4.48 18.81 -12.13
C ASN A 114 3.96 17.40 -11.85
N ALA A 115 3.98 16.51 -12.85
CA ALA A 115 3.60 15.11 -12.69
C ALA A 115 4.50 14.39 -11.68
N ILE A 116 5.82 14.63 -11.69
CA ILE A 116 6.75 14.05 -10.72
C ILE A 116 6.40 14.46 -9.29
N LEU A 117 6.18 15.75 -9.04
CA LEU A 117 5.87 16.24 -7.69
C LEU A 117 4.52 15.72 -7.19
N ILE A 118 3.50 15.75 -8.05
CA ILE A 118 2.19 15.20 -7.75
C ILE A 118 2.31 13.70 -7.46
N GLU A 119 3.01 12.95 -8.31
CA GLU A 119 3.14 11.51 -8.14
C GLU A 119 3.94 11.14 -6.90
N HIS A 120 4.99 11.89 -6.57
CA HIS A 120 5.76 11.67 -5.35
C HIS A 120 4.92 11.91 -4.08
N LYS A 121 4.14 13.00 -4.04
CA LYS A 121 3.19 13.24 -2.95
C LYS A 121 2.22 12.07 -2.81
N GLN A 122 1.65 11.63 -3.93
CA GLN A 122 0.65 10.57 -3.97
C GLN A 122 1.22 9.21 -3.57
N TYR A 123 2.47 8.95 -3.94
CA TYR A 123 3.25 7.80 -3.50
C TYR A 123 3.39 7.78 -1.98
N MET A 124 3.81 8.88 -1.37
CA MET A 124 3.99 8.94 0.07
C MET A 124 2.67 8.74 0.84
N LEU A 125 1.56 9.31 0.34
CA LEU A 125 0.22 9.05 0.88
C LEU A 125 -0.17 7.57 0.78
N ALA A 126 0.19 6.93 -0.33
CA ALA A 126 -0.10 5.52 -0.57
C ALA A 126 0.74 4.60 0.34
N VAL A 127 2.05 4.86 0.50
CA VAL A 127 2.91 4.13 1.44
C VAL A 127 2.36 4.22 2.85
N SER A 128 2.04 5.43 3.32
CA SER A 128 1.52 5.64 4.67
C SER A 128 0.20 4.92 4.89
N SER A 129 -0.72 4.98 3.92
CA SER A 129 -1.97 4.23 3.97
C SER A 129 -1.79 2.72 3.92
N TRP A 130 -0.76 2.23 3.22
CA TRP A 130 -0.47 0.80 3.11
C TRP A 130 0.08 0.26 4.42
N VAL A 131 0.99 1.00 5.06
CA VAL A 131 1.46 0.70 6.42
C VAL A 131 0.29 0.61 7.40
N SER A 132 -0.60 1.60 7.40
CA SER A 132 -1.79 1.60 8.26
C SER A 132 -2.71 0.40 7.97
N SER A 133 -2.96 0.09 6.70
CA SER A 133 -3.82 -1.02 6.29
C SER A 133 -3.25 -2.38 6.71
N GLN A 134 -1.94 -2.59 6.53
CA GLN A 134 -1.25 -3.81 6.97
C GLN A 134 -1.31 -3.98 8.49
N HIS A 135 -1.16 -2.88 9.25
CA HIS A 135 -1.36 -2.89 10.70
C HIS A 135 -2.79 -3.27 11.09
N ILE A 136 -3.79 -2.69 10.44
CA ILE A 136 -5.20 -3.06 10.70
C ILE A 136 -5.44 -4.55 10.42
N LEU A 137 -4.88 -5.11 9.35
CA LEU A 137 -4.97 -6.55 9.07
C LEU A 137 -4.33 -7.41 10.18
N ASP A 138 -3.23 -6.94 10.78
CA ASP A 138 -2.57 -7.60 11.91
C ASP A 138 -3.42 -7.52 13.18
N VAL A 139 -3.97 -6.35 13.50
CA VAL A 139 -4.93 -6.15 14.61
C VAL A 139 -6.16 -7.05 14.44
N MET A 140 -6.66 -7.20 13.21
CA MET A 140 -7.77 -8.10 12.88
C MET A 140 -7.37 -9.59 12.91
N GLN A 141 -6.11 -9.91 13.19
CA GLN A 141 -5.55 -11.26 13.29
C GLN A 141 -5.72 -12.07 12.00
N ASP A 142 -5.51 -11.45 10.83
CA ASP A 142 -5.56 -12.15 9.53
C ASP A 142 -4.18 -12.25 8.83
N PRO A 143 -3.29 -13.15 9.28
CA PRO A 143 -1.97 -13.33 8.67
C PRO A 143 -2.04 -13.81 7.21
N ILE A 144 -3.16 -14.41 6.80
CA ILE A 144 -3.38 -14.83 5.41
C ILE A 144 -3.47 -13.60 4.50
N SER A 145 -4.19 -12.54 4.92
CA SER A 145 -4.23 -11.27 4.17
C SER A 145 -2.85 -10.68 3.96
N ILE A 146 -2.07 -10.57 5.03
CA ILE A 146 -0.73 -9.98 5.03
C ILE A 146 0.17 -10.77 4.06
N LYS A 147 0.13 -12.12 4.15
CA LYS A 147 0.89 -12.98 3.24
C LYS A 147 0.47 -12.79 1.77
N LEU A 148 -0.83 -12.78 1.49
CA LEU A 148 -1.34 -12.66 0.13
C LEU A 148 -1.03 -11.30 -0.49
N THR A 149 -1.22 -10.21 0.26
CA THR A 149 -0.96 -8.84 -0.20
C THR A 149 0.53 -8.59 -0.43
N ASN A 150 1.41 -9.10 0.45
CA ASN A 150 2.86 -9.05 0.23
C ASN A 150 3.30 -9.88 -0.98
N MET A 151 2.77 -11.10 -1.14
CA MET A 151 3.06 -11.92 -2.32
C MET A 151 2.57 -11.24 -3.61
N TYR A 152 1.41 -10.57 -3.56
CA TYR A 152 0.91 -9.78 -4.67
C TYR A 152 1.85 -8.63 -5.00
N LYS A 153 2.31 -7.87 -4.00
CA LYS A 153 3.25 -6.76 -4.20
C LYS A 153 4.51 -7.22 -4.93
N VAL A 154 5.15 -8.30 -4.46
CA VAL A 154 6.36 -8.84 -5.09
C VAL A 154 6.15 -9.20 -6.56
N LEU A 155 5.03 -9.89 -6.87
CA LEU A 155 4.72 -10.28 -8.25
C LEU A 155 4.35 -9.08 -9.12
N PHE A 156 3.61 -8.12 -8.56
CA PHE A 156 3.23 -6.90 -9.26
C PHE A 156 4.44 -6.01 -9.55
N ASP A 157 5.36 -5.84 -8.60
CA ASP A 157 6.60 -5.10 -8.79
C ASP A 157 7.42 -5.73 -9.92
N LYS A 158 7.48 -7.08 -9.99
CA LYS A 158 8.17 -7.78 -11.09
C LYS A 158 7.48 -7.57 -12.44
N TYR A 159 6.15 -7.67 -12.47
CA TYR A 159 5.36 -7.37 -13.67
C TYR A 159 5.60 -5.92 -14.14
N PHE A 160 5.53 -4.96 -13.21
CA PHE A 160 5.65 -3.54 -13.50
C PHE A 160 7.05 -3.19 -14.01
N GLU A 161 8.10 -3.80 -13.44
CA GLU A 161 9.47 -3.69 -13.94
C GLU A 161 9.58 -4.13 -15.41
N LEU A 162 9.06 -5.32 -15.73
CA LEU A 162 9.11 -5.86 -17.10
C LEU A 162 8.26 -5.03 -18.06
N TYR A 163 7.11 -4.54 -17.59
CA TYR A 163 6.29 -3.61 -18.35
C TYR A 163 7.05 -2.33 -18.69
N CYS A 164 7.72 -1.71 -17.71
CA CYS A 164 8.53 -0.52 -17.96
C CYS A 164 9.66 -0.80 -18.94
N PHE A 165 10.33 -1.96 -18.83
CA PHE A 165 11.38 -2.37 -19.76
C PHE A 165 10.87 -2.52 -21.20
N VAL A 166 9.75 -3.22 -21.39
CA VAL A 166 9.13 -3.41 -22.72
C VAL A 166 8.62 -2.07 -23.27
N ALA A 167 7.99 -1.24 -22.44
CA ALA A 167 7.43 0.05 -22.84
C ALA A 167 8.48 1.14 -23.12
N ALA A 168 9.65 1.08 -22.48
CA ALA A 168 10.73 2.06 -22.66
C ALA A 168 11.42 1.97 -24.03
N GLY A 169 11.22 0.87 -24.78
CA GLY A 169 11.52 0.80 -26.21
C GLY A 169 12.94 1.21 -26.59
N ALA A 170 13.96 0.86 -25.80
CA ALA A 170 15.35 1.11 -26.20
C ALA A 170 15.72 0.20 -27.38
N ASP A 171 16.15 0.83 -28.48
CA ASP A 171 16.67 0.18 -29.68
C ASP A 171 17.95 -0.60 -29.34
N ASP A 172 17.92 -1.92 -29.62
CA ASP A 172 19.02 -2.71 -30.23
C ASP A 172 18.86 -4.24 -30.01
N ASP A 173 17.94 -4.70 -29.14
CA ASP A 173 17.77 -6.15 -28.93
C ASP A 173 16.29 -6.59 -28.92
N SER A 174 15.80 -6.99 -30.11
CA SER A 174 14.45 -7.55 -30.27
C SER A 174 14.27 -8.85 -29.48
N ALA A 175 15.30 -9.69 -29.37
CA ALA A 175 15.19 -10.98 -28.70
C ALA A 175 15.06 -10.82 -27.18
N CYS A 176 15.80 -9.89 -26.58
CA CYS A 176 15.64 -9.56 -25.17
C CYS A 176 14.25 -8.99 -24.87
N ARG A 177 13.67 -8.19 -25.78
CA ARG A 177 12.30 -7.66 -25.62
C ARG A 177 11.25 -8.76 -25.72
N ASP A 178 11.39 -9.68 -26.67
CA ASP A 178 10.47 -10.81 -26.81
C ASP A 178 10.52 -11.72 -25.58
N ALA A 179 11.72 -12.01 -25.06
CA ALA A 179 11.88 -12.75 -23.81
C ALA A 179 11.27 -12.01 -22.61
N ALA A 180 11.49 -10.70 -22.49
CA ALA A 180 10.90 -9.89 -21.43
C ALA A 180 9.38 -9.83 -21.52
N ALA A 181 8.80 -9.80 -22.72
CA ALA A 181 7.36 -9.83 -22.94
C ALA A 181 6.75 -11.16 -22.47
N ILE A 182 7.41 -12.29 -22.73
CA ILE A 182 6.99 -13.62 -22.23
C ILE A 182 7.02 -13.64 -20.70
N MET A 183 8.12 -13.16 -20.10
CA MET A 183 8.25 -13.07 -18.63
C MET A 183 7.21 -12.12 -18.02
N MET A 184 6.89 -11.02 -18.71
CA MET A 184 5.89 -10.05 -18.27
C MET A 184 4.51 -10.71 -18.20
N GLN A 185 4.14 -11.49 -19.21
CA GLN A 185 2.88 -12.23 -19.23
C GLN A 185 2.80 -13.28 -18.12
N ASP A 186 3.90 -13.99 -17.81
CA ASP A 186 3.95 -14.92 -16.68
C ASP A 186 3.77 -14.20 -15.34
N ALA A 187 4.52 -13.11 -15.11
CA ALA A 187 4.41 -12.30 -13.90
C ALA A 187 2.99 -11.72 -13.72
N GLN A 188 2.38 -11.25 -14.81
CA GLN A 188 1.01 -10.75 -14.81
C GLN A 188 0.00 -11.84 -14.44
N ARG A 189 0.14 -13.05 -15.02
CA ARG A 189 -0.73 -14.19 -14.73
C ARG A 189 -0.64 -14.58 -13.26
N ARG A 190 0.57 -14.73 -12.73
CA ARG A 190 0.81 -15.07 -11.32
C ARG A 190 0.26 -13.99 -10.38
N ALA A 191 0.46 -12.71 -10.70
CA ALA A 191 -0.12 -11.61 -9.94
C ALA A 191 -1.66 -11.67 -9.96
N LYS A 192 -2.27 -11.98 -11.11
CA LYS A 192 -3.72 -12.16 -11.25
C LYS A 192 -4.24 -13.34 -10.41
N ASP A 193 -3.51 -14.45 -10.37
CA ASP A 193 -3.87 -15.61 -9.56
C ASP A 193 -3.86 -15.27 -8.06
N VAL A 194 -2.83 -14.56 -7.60
CA VAL A 194 -2.79 -14.07 -6.22
C VAL A 194 -3.89 -13.06 -5.95
N ARG A 195 -4.18 -12.14 -6.89
CA ARG A 195 -5.31 -11.21 -6.76
C ARG A 195 -6.65 -11.93 -6.65
N ASN A 196 -6.83 -13.02 -7.38
CA ASN A 196 -8.03 -13.85 -7.26
C ASN A 196 -8.11 -14.51 -5.88
N ARG A 197 -6.98 -14.95 -5.31
CA ARG A 197 -6.94 -15.46 -3.94
C ARG A 197 -7.23 -14.38 -2.91
N ILE A 198 -6.67 -13.17 -3.06
CA ILE A 198 -6.97 -12.02 -2.19
C ILE A 198 -8.49 -11.79 -2.09
N LYS A 199 -9.21 -11.88 -3.22
CA LYS A 199 -10.66 -11.68 -3.30
C LYS A 199 -11.49 -12.83 -2.73
N ASN A 200 -11.05 -14.07 -2.95
CA ASN A 200 -11.91 -15.25 -2.75
C ASN A 200 -11.49 -16.14 -1.56
N GLU A 201 -10.23 -16.10 -1.15
CA GLU A 201 -9.71 -16.91 -0.05
C GLU A 201 -10.28 -16.39 1.27
N LYS A 202 -10.91 -17.28 2.04
CA LYS A 202 -11.52 -16.89 3.30
C LYS A 202 -10.43 -16.36 4.25
N PRO A 203 -10.66 -15.21 4.89
CA PRO A 203 -9.84 -14.74 6.00
C PRO A 203 -9.70 -15.79 7.12
N ALA A 204 -8.67 -15.65 7.96
CA ALA A 204 -8.40 -16.54 9.08
C ALA A 204 -9.64 -16.77 9.99
N ARG A 205 -9.69 -17.93 10.66
CA ARG A 205 -10.73 -18.18 11.66
C ARG A 205 -10.44 -17.36 12.93
N GLY A 206 -11.48 -16.80 13.53
CA GLY A 206 -11.34 -16.04 14.79
C GLY A 206 -11.07 -14.55 14.61
N ILE A 207 -11.18 -14.01 13.39
CA ILE A 207 -11.02 -12.57 13.14
C ILE A 207 -11.96 -11.77 14.02
N SER A 208 -11.35 -10.85 14.74
CA SER A 208 -12.03 -9.79 15.46
C SER A 208 -12.26 -8.59 14.55
N ASP A 209 -13.42 -7.94 14.69
CA ASP A 209 -13.52 -6.58 14.18
C ASP A 209 -12.59 -5.63 14.97
N VAL A 210 -12.24 -4.52 14.33
CA VAL A 210 -11.32 -3.51 14.87
C VAL A 210 -11.89 -2.86 16.14
N GLU A 211 -13.22 -2.73 16.25
CA GLU A 211 -13.86 -2.13 17.43
C GLU A 211 -13.68 -3.01 18.67
N ARG A 212 -13.84 -4.33 18.52
CA ARG A 212 -13.63 -5.32 19.57
C ARG A 212 -12.18 -5.29 20.04
N GLN A 213 -11.21 -5.19 19.13
CA GLN A 213 -9.80 -5.10 19.52
C GLN A 213 -9.48 -3.77 20.21
N ALA A 214 -10.01 -2.65 19.71
CA ALA A 214 -9.85 -1.36 20.37
C ALA A 214 -10.45 -1.35 21.79
N MET A 215 -11.60 -2.00 22.01
CA MET A 215 -12.18 -2.17 23.35
C MET A 215 -11.32 -3.06 24.25
N LEU A 216 -10.74 -4.13 23.71
CA LEU A 216 -9.83 -5.01 24.46
C LEU A 216 -8.52 -4.29 24.84
N ALA A 217 -8.00 -3.44 23.96
CA ALA A 217 -6.84 -2.59 24.24
C ALA A 217 -7.12 -1.59 25.36
N GLN A 218 -8.28 -0.92 25.34
CA GLN A 218 -8.69 0.02 26.39
C GLN A 218 -8.92 -0.65 27.76
N THR A 219 -9.25 -1.95 27.77
CA THR A 219 -9.47 -2.71 29.02
C THR A 219 -8.20 -3.39 29.54
N GLY A 220 -7.03 -3.13 28.93
CA GLY A 220 -5.75 -3.69 29.34
C GLY A 220 -5.61 -5.20 29.14
N ARG A 221 -6.46 -5.81 28.31
CA ARG A 221 -6.50 -7.26 28.07
C ARG A 221 -5.74 -7.71 26.82
N TYR A 222 -4.98 -6.83 26.17
CA TYR A 222 -4.00 -7.23 25.18
C TYR A 222 -2.78 -7.83 25.89
N PRO A 223 -2.36 -9.07 25.59
CA PRO A 223 -0.95 -9.37 25.73
C PRO A 223 -0.23 -8.43 24.76
N VAL A 224 0.61 -7.55 25.29
CA VAL A 224 1.51 -6.73 24.48
C VAL A 224 2.14 -7.68 23.47
N MET A 225 1.82 -7.52 22.18
CA MET A 225 2.41 -8.35 21.13
C MET A 225 3.91 -8.13 21.21
N ASP A 226 4.66 -9.23 21.42
CA ASP A 226 6.10 -9.32 21.73
C ASP A 226 7.04 -8.75 20.64
N TYR A 227 6.55 -7.89 19.74
CA TYR A 227 7.37 -7.17 18.75
C TYR A 227 7.90 -5.82 19.27
N MET A 228 7.73 -5.52 20.57
CA MET A 228 8.22 -4.30 21.21
C MET A 228 9.54 -4.44 21.99
N VAL A 229 10.26 -5.58 21.88
CA VAL A 229 11.61 -5.71 22.47
C VAL A 229 12.56 -6.34 21.45
N GLY A 230 13.43 -5.50 20.85
CA GLY A 230 14.48 -5.91 19.92
C GLY A 230 15.23 -4.76 19.24
#